data_AF-I2GIN8-F1
#
_entry.id   AF-I2GIN8-F1
#
_cell.length_a   1.000
_cell.length_b   1.000
_cell.length_c   1.000
_cell.angle_alpha   90.00
_cell.angle_beta   90.00
_cell.angle_gamma   90.00
#
_symmetry.space_group_name_H-M   'P 1'
#
loop_
_entity.id
_entity.type
_entity.pdbx_description
1 polymer ?
#
loop_
_entity_poly.entity_id
_entity_poly.type
_entity_poly.pdbx_seq_one_letter_code
_entity_poly.pdbx_strand_id
1 'polypeptide(L)'
;MTKCVVLSVSLLATVGLLQACTDSGASSITEAEDEVFAVHNEVMPRIGHLMKLRKQLKLRVHALDSLQQTGQSATASIQNEEKREEALRLIKNLTTADSLMVHWMAHYNGDTLDRLPAEQALHYLEQEKETIDDVKSKINTSIHQAEAFFSKP
;
A
#
# COMPACT_ATOMS: atom_id res chain seq x y z
N MET A 1 1.62 -13.98 77.07
CA MET A 1 2.18 -15.25 77.56
C MET A 1 1.93 -16.33 76.50
N THR A 2 3.02 -16.72 75.83
CA THR A 2 3.34 -18.09 75.32
C THR A 2 2.16 -19.04 75.05
N LYS A 3 2.01 -19.60 73.85
CA LYS A 3 2.95 -20.56 73.23
C LYS A 3 2.82 -20.61 71.69
N CYS A 4 3.97 -20.55 71.01
CA CYS A 4 4.15 -21.07 69.67
C CYS A 4 3.96 -22.60 69.68
N VAL A 5 3.22 -23.12 68.71
CA VAL A 5 3.35 -24.51 68.25
C VAL A 5 3.70 -24.44 66.77
N VAL A 6 4.96 -24.76 66.48
CA VAL A 6 5.48 -25.05 65.15
C VAL A 6 5.49 -26.57 65.02
N LEU A 7 4.88 -27.11 63.97
CA LEU A 7 5.35 -28.27 63.18
C LEU A 7 4.17 -28.87 62.40
N SER A 8 4.18 -28.73 61.08
CA SER A 8 4.35 -29.87 60.15
C SER A 8 4.16 -29.40 58.71
N VAL A 9 5.17 -29.74 57.92
CA VAL A 9 5.32 -29.50 56.48
C VAL A 9 4.22 -30.22 55.71
N SER A 10 3.49 -29.48 54.86
CA SER A 10 2.94 -30.03 53.61
C SER A 10 2.82 -28.90 52.60
N LEU A 11 3.81 -28.88 51.72
CA LEU A 11 3.90 -28.18 50.45
C LEU A 11 2.69 -28.57 49.57
N LEU A 12 1.79 -27.62 49.30
CA LEU A 12 0.99 -27.61 48.08
C LEU A 12 0.74 -26.15 47.72
N ALA A 13 1.62 -25.63 46.86
CA ALA A 13 1.59 -24.27 46.34
C ALA A 13 0.25 -24.04 45.62
N THR A 14 -0.54 -23.16 46.21
CA THR A 14 -1.74 -22.60 45.61
C THR A 14 -1.36 -21.36 44.81
N VAL A 15 -2.07 -21.20 43.69
CA VAL A 15 -2.43 -19.91 43.05
C VAL A 15 -1.45 -19.35 42.02
N GLY A 16 -1.84 -19.51 40.75
CA GLY A 16 -2.16 -18.37 39.90
C GLY A 16 -1.00 -17.56 39.33
N LEU A 17 -0.29 -18.13 38.34
CA LEU A 17 0.58 -17.39 37.43
C LEU A 17 0.18 -17.70 35.98
N LEU A 18 -1.02 -17.28 35.58
CA LEU A 18 -1.44 -17.25 34.17
C LEU A 18 -2.30 -16.00 33.89
N GLN A 19 -1.82 -14.82 34.28
CA GLN A 19 -2.31 -13.55 33.75
C GLN A 19 -1.13 -12.60 33.52
N ALA A 20 -0.30 -12.94 32.53
CA ALA A 20 0.56 -11.99 31.85
C ALA A 20 0.53 -12.39 30.37
N CYS A 21 0.38 -11.40 29.49
CA CYS A 21 0.27 -11.53 28.02
C CYS A 21 -1.15 -11.65 27.46
N THR A 22 -1.98 -10.62 27.65
CA THR A 22 -3.07 -10.31 26.69
C THR A 22 -3.00 -8.85 26.22
N ASP A 23 -2.59 -7.89 27.06
CA ASP A 23 -2.54 -6.47 26.68
C ASP A 23 -1.37 -6.08 25.75
N SER A 24 -0.20 -6.70 25.90
CA SER A 24 1.00 -6.35 25.10
C SER A 24 0.89 -6.82 23.64
N GLY A 25 0.15 -7.90 23.39
CA GLY A 25 -0.09 -8.40 22.04
C GLY A 25 -1.08 -7.52 21.28
N ALA A 26 -2.22 -7.18 21.89
CA ALA A 26 -3.23 -6.34 21.28
C ALA A 26 -2.70 -4.95 20.88
N SER A 27 -1.94 -4.30 21.77
CA SER A 27 -1.30 -3.01 21.48
C SER A 27 -0.33 -3.09 20.30
N SER A 28 0.53 -4.11 20.24
CA SER A 28 1.46 -4.29 19.11
C SER A 28 0.78 -4.53 17.77
N ILE A 29 -0.36 -5.22 17.75
CA ILE A 29 -1.14 -5.46 16.52
C ILE A 29 -1.75 -4.16 16.02
N THR A 30 -2.35 -3.36 16.91
CA THR A 30 -2.90 -2.05 16.56
C THR A 30 -1.83 -1.11 16.00
N GLU A 31 -0.65 -1.05 16.63
CA GLU A 31 0.46 -0.24 16.13
C GLU A 31 0.89 -0.66 14.72
N ALA A 32 1.04 -1.97 14.48
CA ALA A 32 1.40 -2.49 13.15
C ALA A 32 0.31 -2.22 12.09
N GLU A 33 -0.97 -2.32 12.46
CA GLU A 33 -2.08 -1.99 11.56
C GLU A 33 -2.12 -0.50 11.21
N ASP A 34 -1.90 0.37 12.21
CA ASP A 34 -1.78 1.81 12.01
C ASP A 34 -0.63 2.17 11.06
N GLU A 35 0.51 1.47 11.13
CA GLU A 35 1.63 1.66 10.21
C GLU A 35 1.28 1.28 8.76
N VAL A 36 0.53 0.19 8.55
CA VAL A 36 0.02 -0.19 7.22
C VAL A 36 -0.90 0.90 6.68
N PHE A 37 -1.87 1.35 7.48
CA PHE A 37 -2.84 2.35 7.03
C PHE A 37 -2.26 3.76 6.94
N ALA A 38 -1.18 4.08 7.66
CA ALA A 38 -0.45 5.32 7.49
C ALA A 38 0.08 5.46 6.05
N VAL A 39 0.59 4.37 5.46
CA VAL A 39 1.04 4.34 4.06
C VAL A 39 -0.15 4.53 3.11
N HIS A 40 -1.25 3.78 3.33
CA HIS A 40 -2.48 3.94 2.54
C HIS A 40 -2.96 5.40 2.54
N ASN A 41 -3.08 6.00 3.72
CA ASN A 41 -3.58 7.36 3.88
C ASN A 41 -2.66 8.40 3.24
N GLU A 42 -1.34 8.18 3.26
CA GLU A 42 -0.36 9.03 2.57
C GLU A 42 -0.54 9.03 1.05
N VAL A 43 -0.87 7.88 0.45
CA VAL A 43 -0.94 7.73 -1.01
C VAL A 43 -2.31 8.05 -1.60
N MET A 44 -3.39 8.00 -0.83
CA MET A 44 -4.74 8.30 -1.32
C MET A 44 -4.88 9.66 -2.01
N PRO A 45 -4.31 10.77 -1.49
CA PRO A 45 -4.31 12.06 -2.20
C PRO A 45 -3.61 12.01 -3.57
N ARG A 46 -2.63 11.12 -3.73
CA ARG A 46 -1.85 10.98 -4.97
C ARG A 46 -2.63 10.25 -6.07
N ILE A 47 -3.59 9.40 -5.72
CA ILE A 47 -4.48 8.74 -6.69
C ILE A 47 -5.26 9.77 -7.50
N GLY A 48 -5.75 10.84 -6.87
CA GLY A 48 -6.44 11.93 -7.59
C GLY A 48 -5.56 12.59 -8.65
N HIS A 49 -4.28 12.82 -8.32
CA HIS A 49 -3.29 13.36 -9.26
C HIS A 49 -2.95 12.37 -10.38
N LEU A 50 -2.75 11.09 -10.05
CA LEU A 50 -2.57 10.00 -11.02
C LEU A 50 -3.71 9.98 -12.05
N MET A 51 -4.97 10.06 -11.59
CA MET A 51 -6.13 10.07 -12.47
C MET A 51 -6.14 11.28 -13.42
N LYS A 52 -5.75 12.46 -12.92
CA LYS A 52 -5.62 13.67 -13.72
C LYS A 52 -4.56 13.52 -14.82
N LEU A 53 -3.37 13.02 -14.48
CA LEU A 53 -2.29 12.75 -15.43
C LEU A 53 -2.72 11.73 -16.50
N ARG A 54 -3.40 10.65 -16.08
CA ARG A 54 -3.94 9.65 -17.01
C ARG A 54 -4.93 10.27 -18.00
N LYS A 55 -5.80 11.17 -17.55
CA LYS A 55 -6.73 11.92 -18.43
C LYS A 55 -5.98 12.82 -19.42
N GLN A 56 -4.96 13.55 -18.96
CA GLN A 56 -4.15 14.41 -19.82
C GLN A 56 -3.41 13.60 -20.89
N LEU A 57 -2.83 12.46 -20.54
CA LEU A 57 -2.15 11.58 -21.50
C LEU A 57 -3.13 11.06 -22.56
N LYS A 58 -4.35 10.66 -22.18
CA LYS A 58 -5.40 10.24 -23.13
C LYS A 58 -5.75 11.36 -24.13
N LEU A 59 -5.87 12.60 -23.64
CA LEU A 59 -6.08 13.76 -24.51
C LEU A 59 -4.89 13.99 -25.45
N ARG A 60 -3.66 13.80 -24.96
CA ARG A 60 -2.45 13.93 -25.79
C ARG A 60 -2.40 12.88 -26.89
N VAL A 61 -2.73 11.62 -26.58
CA VAL A 61 -2.84 10.54 -27.58
C VAL A 61 -3.87 10.91 -28.65
N HIS A 62 -5.07 11.33 -28.27
CA HIS A 62 -6.10 11.75 -29.23
C HIS A 62 -5.65 12.91 -30.13
N ALA A 63 -4.92 13.88 -29.58
CA ALA A 63 -4.34 14.97 -30.37
C ALA A 63 -3.27 14.47 -31.36
N LEU A 64 -2.42 13.51 -30.96
CA LEU A 64 -1.42 12.91 -31.83
C LEU A 64 -2.07 12.09 -32.96
N ASP A 65 -3.10 11.31 -32.65
CA ASP A 65 -3.89 10.56 -33.63
C ASP A 65 -4.48 11.49 -34.70
N SER A 66 -5.02 12.64 -34.26
CA SER A 66 -5.61 13.65 -35.17
C SER A 66 -4.55 14.26 -36.09
N LEU A 67 -3.36 14.57 -35.56
CA LEU A 67 -2.27 15.13 -36.35
C LEU A 67 -1.77 14.13 -37.41
N GLN A 68 -1.75 12.83 -37.11
CA GLN A 68 -1.29 11.81 -38.06
C GLN A 68 -2.13 11.78 -39.35
N GLN A 69 -3.37 12.23 -39.28
CA GLN A 69 -4.29 12.32 -40.42
C GLN A 69 -4.06 13.54 -41.32
N THR A 70 -3.26 14.52 -40.92
CA THR A 70 -3.09 15.80 -41.65
C THR A 70 -1.88 15.84 -42.59
N GLY A 71 -1.30 14.69 -42.97
CA GLY A 71 -0.24 14.62 -43.99
C GLY A 71 1.07 15.32 -43.57
N GLN A 72 1.66 14.89 -42.46
CA GLN A 72 2.91 15.45 -41.95
C GLN A 72 4.16 14.95 -42.69
N SER A 73 5.28 15.67 -42.55
CA SER A 73 6.60 15.18 -42.95
C SER A 73 6.92 13.83 -42.27
N ALA A 74 7.66 12.96 -42.94
CA ALA A 74 8.07 11.65 -42.42
C ALA A 74 8.75 11.75 -41.04
N THR A 75 9.63 12.73 -40.84
CA THR A 75 10.29 12.96 -39.54
C THR A 75 9.31 13.33 -38.43
N ALA A 76 8.34 14.21 -38.73
CA ALA A 76 7.32 14.61 -37.76
C ALA A 76 6.36 13.45 -37.44
N SER A 77 6.08 12.60 -38.43
CA SER A 77 5.28 11.39 -38.22
C SER A 77 5.96 10.40 -37.27
N ILE A 78 7.25 10.15 -37.44
CA ILE A 78 8.01 9.24 -36.56
C ILE A 78 8.03 9.77 -35.12
N GLN A 79 8.36 11.05 -34.93
CA GLN A 79 8.40 11.65 -33.59
C GLN A 79 7.04 11.65 -32.89
N ASN A 80 5.95 11.84 -33.64
CA ASN A 80 4.61 11.80 -33.08
C ASN A 80 4.18 10.38 -32.70
N GLU A 81 4.57 9.36 -33.46
CA GLU A 81 4.32 7.96 -33.09
C GLU A 81 5.11 7.59 -31.82
N GLU A 82 6.39 7.96 -31.72
CA GLU A 82 7.18 7.70 -30.51
C GLU A 82 6.56 8.35 -29.26
N LYS A 83 6.11 9.61 -29.38
CA LYS A 83 5.41 10.31 -28.28
C LYS A 83 4.08 9.64 -27.93
N ARG A 84 3.38 9.11 -28.93
CA ARG A 84 2.10 8.40 -28.76
C ARG A 84 2.31 7.08 -28.04
N GLU A 85 3.29 6.27 -28.45
CA GLU A 85 3.64 5.01 -27.80
C GLU A 85 4.11 5.24 -26.35
N GLU A 86 4.93 6.26 -26.11
CA GLU A 86 5.34 6.64 -24.76
C GLU A 86 4.12 7.00 -23.90
N ALA A 87 3.20 7.83 -24.41
CA ALA A 87 1.98 8.20 -23.69
C ALA A 87 1.08 6.99 -23.38
N LEU A 88 0.92 6.06 -24.31
CA LEU A 88 0.15 4.82 -24.12
C LEU A 88 0.76 3.93 -23.03
N ARG A 89 2.09 3.78 -23.02
CA ARG A 89 2.81 3.06 -21.96
C ARG A 89 2.60 3.71 -20.59
N LEU A 90 2.66 5.04 -20.51
CA LEU A 90 2.43 5.77 -19.25
C LEU A 90 0.97 5.63 -18.77
N ILE A 91 -0.01 5.67 -19.67
CA ILE A 91 -1.42 5.40 -19.33
C ILE A 91 -1.58 4.01 -18.73
N LYS A 92 -0.91 2.99 -19.29
CA LYS A 92 -0.92 1.63 -18.76
C LYS A 92 -0.32 1.59 -17.35
N ASN A 93 0.86 2.18 -17.14
CA ASN A 93 1.52 2.21 -15.83
C ASN A 93 0.64 2.87 -14.76
N LEU A 94 0.09 4.05 -15.04
CA LEU A 94 -0.83 4.75 -14.13
C LEU A 94 -2.06 3.88 -13.83
N THR A 95 -2.62 3.21 -14.84
CA THR A 95 -3.79 2.34 -14.64
C THR A 95 -3.47 1.12 -13.79
N THR A 96 -2.32 0.49 -14.00
CA THR A 96 -1.87 -0.62 -13.16
C THR A 96 -1.65 -0.18 -11.71
N ALA A 97 -1.01 0.96 -11.48
CA ALA A 97 -0.78 1.48 -10.12
C ALA A 97 -2.10 1.79 -9.38
N ASP A 98 -3.07 2.38 -10.06
CA ASP A 98 -4.43 2.62 -9.56
C ASP A 98 -5.14 1.29 -9.19
N SER A 99 -5.08 0.29 -10.08
CA SER A 99 -5.69 -1.03 -9.84
C SER A 99 -5.04 -1.78 -8.68
N LEU A 100 -3.74 -1.61 -8.42
CA LEU A 100 -3.08 -2.29 -7.31
C LEU A 100 -3.57 -1.79 -5.96
N MET A 101 -3.82 -0.49 -5.80
CA MET A 101 -4.42 0.05 -4.57
C MET A 101 -5.83 -0.50 -4.34
N VAL A 102 -6.65 -0.53 -5.40
CA VAL A 102 -8.01 -1.10 -5.35
C VAL A 102 -7.97 -2.58 -5.01
N HIS A 103 -7.05 -3.33 -5.63
CA HIS A 103 -6.89 -4.75 -5.38
C HIS A 103 -6.43 -5.02 -3.95
N TRP A 104 -5.46 -4.27 -3.44
CA TRP A 104 -5.00 -4.37 -2.06
C TRP A 104 -6.15 -4.16 -1.08
N MET A 105 -6.88 -3.05 -1.19
CA MET A 105 -8.03 -2.75 -0.33
C MET A 105 -9.12 -3.83 -0.37
N ALA A 106 -9.34 -4.47 -1.53
CA ALA A 106 -10.34 -5.52 -1.68
C ALA A 106 -9.93 -6.87 -1.05
N HIS A 107 -8.63 -7.10 -0.84
CA HIS A 107 -8.08 -8.34 -0.30
C HIS A 107 -7.55 -8.21 1.13
N TYR A 108 -7.45 -6.99 1.65
CA TYR A 108 -7.08 -6.76 3.05
C TYR A 108 -8.12 -7.37 3.99
N ASN A 109 -7.66 -8.20 4.94
CA ASN A 109 -8.50 -9.00 5.84
C ASN A 109 -8.35 -8.57 7.31
N GLY A 110 -8.48 -7.27 7.59
CA GLY A 110 -8.36 -6.71 8.95
C GLY A 110 -9.29 -7.37 9.99
N ASP A 111 -10.50 -7.77 9.58
CA ASP A 111 -11.47 -8.47 10.46
C ASP A 111 -10.96 -9.81 11.02
N THR A 112 -9.85 -10.33 10.50
CA THR A 112 -9.23 -11.58 10.97
C THR A 112 -8.23 -11.37 12.10
N LEU A 113 -7.74 -10.14 12.31
CA LEU A 113 -6.66 -9.83 13.27
C LEU A 113 -7.03 -10.26 14.70
N ASP A 114 -8.25 -9.97 15.13
CA ASP A 114 -8.76 -10.34 16.47
C ASP A 114 -8.95 -11.86 16.68
N ARG A 115 -8.89 -12.65 15.59
CA ARG A 115 -9.11 -14.10 15.60
C ARG A 115 -7.81 -14.89 15.44
N LEU A 116 -6.71 -14.22 15.13
CA LEU A 116 -5.40 -14.83 14.93
C LEU A 116 -4.58 -14.80 16.23
N PRO A 117 -3.70 -15.79 16.46
CA PRO A 117 -2.63 -15.65 17.44
C PRO A 117 -1.78 -14.42 17.12
N ALA A 118 -1.33 -13.69 18.15
CA ALA A 118 -0.67 -12.40 17.97
C ALA A 118 0.52 -12.42 17.00
N GLU A 119 1.35 -13.46 17.05
CA GLU A 119 2.47 -13.65 16.10
C GLU A 119 2.00 -13.74 14.64
N GLN A 120 0.91 -14.46 14.38
CA GLN A 120 0.36 -14.62 13.03
C GLN A 120 -0.29 -13.33 12.53
N ALA A 121 -0.96 -12.57 13.42
CA ALA A 121 -1.51 -11.25 13.12
C ALA A 121 -0.39 -10.26 12.74
N LEU A 122 0.69 -10.23 13.53
CA LEU A 122 1.85 -9.37 13.26
C LEU A 122 2.54 -9.72 11.95
N HIS A 123 2.77 -11.02 11.69
CA HIS A 123 3.34 -11.47 10.42
C HIS A 123 2.45 -11.10 9.22
N TYR A 124 1.13 -11.25 9.35
CA TYR A 124 0.19 -10.82 8.31
C TYR A 124 0.32 -9.32 8.03
N LEU A 125 0.33 -8.48 9.08
CA LEU A 125 0.47 -7.02 8.95
C LEU A 125 1.83 -6.62 8.35
N GLU A 126 2.91 -7.33 8.66
CA GLU A 126 4.22 -7.12 8.03
C GLU A 126 4.15 -7.36 6.51
N GLN A 127 3.47 -8.42 6.06
CA GLN A 127 3.28 -8.69 4.63
C GLN A 127 2.39 -7.64 3.94
N GLU A 128 1.34 -7.19 4.63
CA GLU A 128 0.50 -6.10 4.13
C GLU A 128 1.29 -4.79 4.04
N LYS A 129 2.20 -4.54 4.99
CA LYS A 129 3.10 -3.37 4.99
C LYS A 129 4.03 -3.38 3.78
N GLU A 130 4.66 -4.51 3.49
CA GLU A 130 5.49 -4.68 2.28
C GLU A 130 4.67 -4.44 1.00
N THR A 131 3.45 -4.99 0.96
CA THR A 131 2.56 -4.86 -0.19
C THR A 131 2.18 -3.40 -0.43
N ILE A 132 1.73 -2.68 0.61
CA ILE A 132 1.29 -1.29 0.47
C ILE A 132 2.46 -0.33 0.17
N ASP A 133 3.68 -0.65 0.65
CA ASP A 133 4.90 0.09 0.28
C ASP A 133 5.25 -0.06 -1.20
N ASP A 134 5.09 -1.26 -1.78
CA ASP A 134 5.26 -1.47 -3.22
C ASP A 134 4.19 -0.71 -4.03
N VAL A 135 2.93 -0.74 -3.58
CA VAL A 135 1.85 0.06 -4.20
C VAL A 135 2.22 1.55 -4.18
N LYS A 136 2.66 2.08 -3.03
CA LYS A 136 3.16 3.46 -2.90
C LYS A 136 4.26 3.77 -3.90
N SER A 137 5.26 2.90 -4.00
CA SER A 137 6.38 3.05 -4.92
C SER A 137 5.91 3.14 -6.38
N LYS A 138 4.99 2.25 -6.80
CA LYS A 138 4.46 2.24 -8.17
C LYS A 138 3.60 3.46 -8.48
N ILE A 139 2.77 3.92 -7.55
CA ILE A 139 2.00 5.16 -7.70
C ILE A 139 2.94 6.34 -7.92
N ASN A 140 3.91 6.53 -7.01
CA ASN A 140 4.84 7.65 -7.07
C ASN A 140 5.69 7.63 -8.34
N THR A 141 6.21 6.46 -8.71
CA THR A 141 7.03 6.30 -9.92
C THR A 141 6.21 6.59 -11.19
N SER A 142 4.98 6.08 -11.26
CA SER A 142 4.12 6.29 -12.43
C SER A 142 3.73 7.75 -12.59
N ILE A 143 3.44 8.44 -11.48
CA ILE A 143 3.19 9.89 -11.45
C ILE A 143 4.40 10.65 -11.98
N HIS A 144 5.59 10.41 -11.41
CA HIS A 144 6.81 11.09 -11.79
C HIS A 144 7.14 10.91 -13.28
N GLN A 145 7.00 9.69 -13.80
CA GLN A 145 7.21 9.41 -15.23
C GLN A 145 6.23 10.18 -16.13
N ALA A 146 4.96 10.28 -15.72
CA ALA A 146 3.96 11.02 -16.46
C ALA A 146 4.16 12.54 -16.38
N GLU A 147 4.60 13.08 -15.25
CA GLU A 147 4.97 14.49 -15.12
C GLU A 147 6.19 14.83 -15.98
N ALA A 148 7.19 13.96 -16.01
CA ALA A 148 8.37 14.11 -16.85
C ALA A 148 7.99 14.17 -18.35
N PHE A 149 7.01 13.36 -18.79
CA PHE A 149 6.51 13.41 -20.16
C PHE A 149 5.97 14.80 -20.54
N PHE A 150 5.27 15.49 -19.64
CA PHE A 150 4.75 16.84 -19.90
C PHE A 150 5.78 17.96 -19.68
N SER A 151 6.92 17.65 -19.05
CA SER A 151 7.99 18.61 -18.78
C SER A 151 9.09 18.59 -19.86
N LYS A 152 9.08 17.62 -20.77
CA LYS A 152 9.96 17.60 -21.95
C LYS A 152 9.59 18.75 -22.90
N PRO A 153 10.56 19.55 -23.38
CA PRO A 153 10.32 20.62 -24.33
C PRO A 153 9.84 20.11 -25.71
#